data_AF-A0A522KIL3-F1
#
_entry.id   AF-A0A522KIL3-F1
#
_cell.length_a   1.000
_cell.length_b   1.000
_cell.length_c   1.000
_cell.angle_alpha   90.00
_cell.angle_beta   90.00
_cell.angle_gamma   90.00
#
_symmetry.space_group_name_H-M   'P 1'
#
loop_
_entity.id
_entity.type
_entity.pdbx_description
1 polymer ?
#
loop_
_entity_poly.entity_id
_entity_poly.type
_entity_poly.pdbx_seq_one_letter_code
_entity_poly.pdbx_strand_id
1 'polypeptide(L)'
;MPRPISVLAYLLAVAFLLAAATSARAQLLGPVRGLSSGQLPGVGLPSLPVTPLQPSVDDLLRTTRALTRSLQVETLLRQQPRRVAVDPQGQPVLRGEFLAMDLTNVQLAALQAQGFVADSQASADAALGLDVVVLRDSRGRSEASAMRALQKAAPQVAFTYQHLYLPAGAADAGGDVPANTPPTAGMPRRIGMIDGGVDPAAPALTHAHIEDHGCTKPTASRHGTAVASRLVDGDADMLYAADLWCGDAVGGVTSNLVEALAWMARKGVPVINISLVGPDNPVLARAVQAMIARGHVLVAAVGNDGPAAPPLFPSAYPGVIGVSGVDAHDRILPESGSGKQVAFCALGVVGRGRRAMRGTSFAAPIVARRAAQLLDAPHVGAAAEVLQRLASQARDLGPPGRDPRYGYGLLSP
;
A
#
# COMPACT_ATOMS: atom_id res chain seq x y z
N MET A 1 -15.69 -55.84 -19.10
CA MET A 1 -15.44 -57.12 -19.83
C MET A 1 -16.54 -57.29 -20.86
N PRO A 2 -16.35 -57.99 -22.01
CA PRO A 2 -15.13 -58.65 -22.50
C PRO A 2 -14.59 -58.05 -23.83
N ARG A 3 -13.47 -58.62 -24.32
CA ARG A 3 -12.83 -58.41 -25.63
C ARG A 3 -12.92 -59.69 -26.48
N PRO A 4 -12.57 -59.62 -27.78
CA PRO A 4 -11.31 -60.19 -28.33
C PRO A 4 -10.43 -59.09 -29.00
N ILE A 5 -9.14 -59.20 -29.38
CA ILE A 5 -8.03 -60.17 -29.25
C ILE A 5 -8.29 -61.55 -29.90
N SER A 6 -7.73 -61.91 -31.06
CA SER A 6 -6.30 -61.94 -31.48
C SER A 6 -6.21 -61.75 -33.01
N VAL A 7 -5.10 -61.47 -33.74
CA VAL A 7 -3.66 -61.84 -33.72
C VAL A 7 -2.93 -60.69 -34.44
N LEU A 8 -1.80 -60.07 -34.05
CA LEU A 8 -0.55 -60.43 -33.37
C LEU A 8 0.39 -61.40 -34.13
N ALA A 9 0.99 -60.92 -35.22
CA ALA A 9 2.34 -61.31 -35.63
C ALA A 9 2.93 -60.33 -36.65
N TYR A 10 3.72 -59.35 -36.19
CA TYR A 10 5.07 -59.03 -36.71
C TYR A 10 5.68 -57.93 -35.83
N LEU A 11 6.72 -58.32 -35.08
CA LEU A 11 7.44 -57.47 -34.12
C LEU A 11 8.75 -56.96 -34.73
N LEU A 12 9.20 -55.80 -34.23
CA LEU A 12 10.60 -55.44 -34.00
C LEU A 12 11.63 -55.54 -35.16
N ALA A 13 11.80 -54.44 -35.89
CA ALA A 13 13.07 -53.90 -36.44
C ALA A 13 12.72 -52.61 -37.21
N VAL A 14 13.36 -51.43 -37.11
CA VAL A 14 14.56 -50.99 -36.38
C VAL A 14 14.28 -49.60 -35.80
N ALA A 15 14.64 -49.35 -34.55
CA ALA A 15 14.81 -47.99 -34.04
C ALA A 15 16.28 -47.57 -34.20
N PHE A 16 16.60 -46.68 -35.13
CA PHE A 16 17.85 -45.89 -35.17
C PHE A 16 17.75 -44.79 -36.26
N LEU A 17 18.54 -43.72 -36.12
CA LEU A 17 18.78 -42.65 -37.12
C LEU A 17 17.66 -41.60 -37.36
N LEU A 18 17.38 -40.79 -36.33
CA LEU A 18 16.99 -39.39 -36.51
C LEU A 18 17.81 -38.47 -35.57
N ALA A 19 19.12 -38.47 -35.77
CA ALA A 19 20.07 -37.59 -35.07
C ALA A 19 21.32 -37.36 -35.93
N ALA A 20 21.30 -36.34 -36.80
CA ALA A 20 22.47 -35.57 -37.28
C ALA A 20 22.08 -34.64 -38.45
N ALA A 21 21.95 -33.35 -38.19
CA ALA A 21 22.23 -32.28 -39.16
C ALA A 21 22.49 -30.98 -38.37
N THR A 22 23.65 -30.37 -38.58
CA THR A 22 24.23 -29.37 -37.68
C THR A 22 24.05 -27.92 -38.15
N SER A 23 24.25 -27.00 -37.21
CA SER A 23 24.27 -25.54 -37.38
C SER A 23 25.05 -25.03 -38.59
N ALA A 24 24.40 -24.19 -39.41
CA ALA A 24 25.09 -23.37 -40.41
C ALA A 24 25.67 -22.09 -39.77
N ARG A 25 26.99 -21.94 -39.81
CA ARG A 25 27.70 -20.67 -39.54
C ARG A 25 27.96 -19.96 -40.87
N ALA A 26 27.63 -18.68 -40.97
CA ALA A 26 28.08 -17.85 -42.09
C ALA A 26 29.61 -17.65 -42.01
N GLN A 27 30.32 -17.96 -43.09
CA GLN A 27 31.78 -17.82 -43.18
C GLN A 27 32.17 -16.50 -43.86
N LEU A 28 33.33 -15.96 -43.45
CA LEU A 28 33.93 -14.78 -44.05
C LEU A 28 34.55 -15.10 -45.42
N LEU A 29 34.34 -14.19 -46.37
CA LEU A 29 35.27 -13.82 -47.44
C LEU A 29 35.82 -12.43 -47.04
N GLY A 30 37.05 -12.00 -47.27
CA GLY A 30 38.26 -12.53 -47.93
C GLY A 30 39.25 -11.35 -48.01
N PRO A 31 40.59 -11.53 -48.03
CA PRO A 31 41.52 -10.42 -47.81
C PRO A 31 41.69 -9.50 -49.03
N VAL A 32 41.54 -8.19 -48.85
CA VAL A 32 41.91 -7.18 -49.85
C VAL A 32 43.32 -6.65 -49.53
N ARG A 33 44.24 -6.76 -50.49
CA ARG A 33 45.61 -6.24 -50.38
C ARG A 33 45.68 -4.76 -50.79
N GLY A 34 46.28 -3.96 -49.90
CA GLY A 34 47.22 -2.88 -50.21
C GLY A 34 46.81 -1.76 -51.18
N LEU A 35 46.53 -0.59 -50.61
CA LEU A 35 46.82 0.70 -51.24
C LEU A 35 47.64 1.59 -50.27
N SER A 36 48.30 2.58 -50.86
CA SER A 36 49.54 3.18 -50.36
C SER A 36 49.40 4.10 -49.13
N SER A 37 50.53 4.25 -48.44
CA SER A 37 50.73 5.16 -47.31
C SER A 37 50.43 6.63 -47.61
N GLY A 38 49.55 7.24 -46.80
CA GLY A 38 49.40 8.68 -46.67
C GLY A 38 49.09 9.04 -45.21
N GLN A 39 50.05 9.63 -44.49
CA GLN A 39 49.83 10.13 -43.14
C GLN A 39 48.97 11.41 -43.18
N LEU A 40 47.79 11.35 -42.57
CA LEU A 40 47.01 12.53 -42.21
C LEU A 40 47.22 12.84 -40.72
N PRO A 41 47.42 14.12 -40.33
CA PRO A 41 47.66 14.48 -38.94
C PRO A 41 46.44 14.18 -38.06
N GLY A 42 46.71 13.61 -36.88
CA GLY A 42 45.66 13.08 -36.01
C GLY A 42 44.80 14.17 -35.38
N VAL A 43 43.51 14.20 -35.73
CA VAL A 43 42.45 14.84 -34.94
C VAL A 43 41.71 13.72 -34.22
N GLY A 44 42.00 13.54 -32.94
CA GLY A 44 41.30 12.56 -32.10
C GLY A 44 39.86 12.98 -31.87
N LEU A 45 38.89 12.22 -32.39
CA LEU A 45 37.49 12.34 -31.97
C LEU A 45 37.39 11.88 -30.50
N PRO A 46 36.69 12.62 -29.61
CA PRO A 46 36.52 12.18 -28.24
C PRO A 46 35.71 10.89 -28.22
N SER A 47 36.27 9.84 -27.61
CA SER A 47 35.56 8.58 -27.39
C SER A 47 34.43 8.80 -26.39
N LEU A 48 33.19 8.94 -26.88
CA LEU A 48 32.01 8.84 -26.03
C LEU A 48 32.04 7.47 -25.32
N PRO A 49 31.88 7.41 -23.99
CA PRO A 49 31.75 6.14 -23.31
C PRO A 49 30.45 5.48 -23.76
N VAL A 50 30.55 4.45 -24.59
CA VAL A 50 29.43 3.55 -24.88
C VAL A 50 29.21 2.68 -23.65
N THR A 51 28.58 3.26 -22.64
CA THR A 51 28.03 2.50 -21.52
C THR A 51 26.92 1.61 -22.09
N PRO A 52 27.01 0.27 -22.01
CA PRO A 52 25.93 -0.59 -22.45
C PRO A 52 24.77 -0.45 -21.46
N LEU A 53 23.86 0.49 -21.73
CA LEU A 53 22.56 0.62 -21.07
C LEU A 53 21.63 -0.51 -21.54
N GLN A 54 21.99 -1.73 -21.18
CA GLN A 54 21.04 -2.83 -21.04
C GLN A 54 20.94 -3.12 -19.54
N PRO A 55 19.95 -2.55 -18.82
CA PRO A 55 19.61 -3.08 -17.51
C PRO A 55 19.30 -4.57 -17.70
N SER A 56 19.95 -5.42 -16.89
CA SER A 56 19.70 -6.85 -16.96
C SER A 56 18.21 -7.12 -16.73
N VAL A 57 17.69 -8.25 -17.24
CA VAL A 57 16.31 -8.65 -16.91
C VAL A 57 16.16 -8.78 -15.39
N ASP A 58 17.23 -9.14 -14.67
CA ASP A 58 17.28 -9.11 -13.21
C ASP A 58 17.23 -7.70 -12.60
N ASP A 59 17.72 -6.64 -13.27
CA ASP A 59 17.58 -5.25 -12.82
C ASP A 59 16.18 -4.70 -13.06
N LEU A 60 15.57 -5.04 -14.21
CA LEU A 60 14.16 -4.77 -14.46
C LEU A 60 13.28 -5.52 -13.45
N LEU A 61 13.60 -6.79 -13.14
CA LEU A 61 12.92 -7.57 -12.11
C LEU A 61 13.29 -7.16 -10.67
N ARG A 62 14.38 -6.39 -10.45
CA ARG A 62 14.70 -5.75 -9.17
C ARG A 62 13.90 -4.46 -9.00
N THR A 63 13.68 -3.68 -10.06
CA THR A 63 12.85 -2.47 -10.01
C THR A 63 11.35 -2.77 -9.95
N THR A 64 10.87 -3.90 -10.50
CA THR A 64 9.46 -4.33 -10.37
C THR A 64 9.13 -5.14 -9.09
N ARG A 65 10.01 -5.18 -8.08
CA ARG A 65 9.78 -5.95 -6.83
C ARG A 65 8.87 -5.28 -5.80
N ALA A 66 8.50 -4.02 -6.00
CA ALA A 66 7.24 -3.56 -5.44
C ALA A 66 6.12 -4.15 -6.30
N LEU A 67 5.29 -5.05 -5.75
CA LEU A 67 4.00 -5.34 -6.36
C LEU A 67 3.23 -4.03 -6.44
N THR A 68 3.20 -3.41 -7.62
CA THR A 68 2.36 -2.24 -7.89
C THR A 68 0.94 -2.57 -7.48
N ARG A 69 0.16 -1.58 -7.02
CA ARG A 69 -1.19 -1.84 -6.52
C ARG A 69 -2.04 -2.56 -7.56
N SER A 70 -1.83 -2.28 -8.86
CA SER A 70 -2.41 -3.01 -9.99
C SER A 70 -2.13 -4.53 -9.94
N LEU A 71 -0.89 -4.98 -9.70
CA LEU A 71 -0.56 -6.40 -9.59
C LEU A 71 -1.16 -7.06 -8.33
N GLN A 72 -1.28 -6.30 -7.24
CA GLN A 72 -1.99 -6.75 -6.05
C GLN A 72 -3.49 -6.94 -6.34
N VAL A 73 -4.12 -5.97 -7.00
CA VAL A 73 -5.53 -6.03 -7.44
C VAL A 73 -5.78 -7.20 -8.38
N GLU A 74 -4.96 -7.39 -9.42
CA GLU A 74 -5.06 -8.55 -10.31
C GLU A 74 -4.97 -9.88 -9.55
N THR A 75 -4.02 -9.98 -8.62
CA THR A 75 -3.81 -11.20 -7.82
C THR A 75 -5.01 -11.48 -6.92
N LEU A 76 -5.54 -10.43 -6.29
CA LEU A 76 -6.73 -10.52 -5.45
C LEU A 76 -7.99 -10.91 -6.26
N LEU A 77 -8.18 -10.34 -7.45
CA LEU A 77 -9.26 -10.71 -8.37
C LEU A 77 -9.15 -12.17 -8.84
N ARG A 78 -7.92 -12.67 -9.12
CA ARG A 78 -7.68 -14.08 -9.48
C ARG A 78 -7.92 -15.04 -8.32
N GLN A 79 -7.50 -14.69 -7.11
CA GLN A 79 -7.57 -15.56 -5.92
C GLN A 79 -8.93 -15.52 -5.21
N GLN A 80 -9.61 -14.38 -5.23
CA GLN A 80 -10.85 -14.13 -4.48
C GLN A 80 -12.03 -13.66 -5.38
N PRO A 81 -12.26 -14.24 -6.58
CA PRO A 81 -13.22 -13.71 -7.56
C PRO A 81 -14.67 -13.68 -7.06
N ARG A 82 -15.01 -14.52 -6.08
CA ARG A 82 -16.34 -14.57 -5.44
C ARG A 82 -16.58 -13.45 -4.43
N ARG A 83 -15.52 -12.83 -3.91
CA ARG A 83 -15.56 -11.81 -2.84
C ARG A 83 -15.12 -10.43 -3.32
N VAL A 84 -14.31 -10.37 -4.37
CA VAL A 84 -13.72 -9.14 -4.88
C VAL A 84 -14.19 -8.88 -6.32
N ALA A 85 -14.48 -7.61 -6.59
CA ALA A 85 -14.83 -7.06 -7.89
C ALA A 85 -14.03 -5.78 -8.14
N VAL A 86 -14.35 -5.08 -9.23
CA VAL A 86 -13.89 -3.72 -9.47
C VAL A 86 -15.06 -2.77 -9.70
N ASP A 87 -14.89 -1.52 -9.31
CA ASP A 87 -15.77 -0.41 -9.68
C ASP A 87 -15.58 -0.02 -11.17
N PRO A 88 -16.37 0.93 -11.71
CA PRO A 88 -16.19 1.43 -13.08
C PRO A 88 -14.84 2.12 -13.35
N GLN A 89 -14.06 2.45 -12.32
CA GLN A 89 -12.75 3.09 -12.36
C GLN A 89 -11.60 2.06 -12.23
N GLY A 90 -11.92 0.76 -12.14
CA GLY A 90 -10.95 -0.33 -12.00
C GLY A 90 -10.40 -0.53 -10.58
N GLN A 91 -11.01 0.11 -9.57
CA GLN A 91 -10.59 0.04 -8.18
C GLN A 91 -11.18 -1.19 -7.48
N PRO A 92 -10.42 -1.86 -6.59
CA PRO A 92 -10.87 -3.07 -5.93
C PRO A 92 -11.98 -2.78 -4.91
N VAL A 93 -13.06 -3.57 -4.95
CA VAL A 93 -14.21 -3.46 -4.05
C VAL A 93 -14.66 -4.83 -3.56
N LEU A 94 -15.32 -4.91 -2.40
CA LEU A 94 -16.10 -6.09 -2.06
C LEU A 94 -17.27 -6.26 -3.04
N ARG A 95 -17.43 -7.47 -3.55
CA ARG A 95 -18.43 -7.84 -4.54
C ARG A 95 -19.84 -7.73 -3.95
N GLY A 96 -20.67 -6.88 -4.55
CA GLY A 96 -22.06 -6.69 -4.14
C GLY A 96 -22.23 -5.98 -2.80
N GLU A 97 -21.20 -5.32 -2.27
CA GLU A 97 -21.28 -4.56 -1.01
C GLU A 97 -21.02 -3.06 -1.20
N PHE A 98 -21.89 -2.28 -0.58
CA PHE A 98 -21.99 -0.83 -0.74
C PHE A 98 -22.10 -0.16 0.62
N LEU A 99 -21.72 1.11 0.67
CA LEU A 99 -21.92 1.96 1.84
C LEU A 99 -22.98 3.01 1.51
N ALA A 100 -23.92 3.19 2.42
CA ALA A 100 -24.89 4.29 2.41
C ALA A 100 -24.65 5.17 3.64
N MET A 101 -24.78 6.50 3.48
CA MET A 101 -24.68 7.44 4.59
C MET A 101 -26.03 8.07 4.92
N ASP A 102 -26.23 8.36 6.21
CA ASP A 102 -27.36 9.13 6.75
C ASP A 102 -28.74 8.55 6.31
N LEU A 103 -28.92 7.23 6.48
CA LEU A 103 -29.99 6.45 5.85
C LEU A 103 -31.25 6.39 6.74
N THR A 104 -32.36 6.98 6.29
CA THR A 104 -33.63 6.88 7.02
C THR A 104 -34.27 5.50 6.88
N ASN A 105 -35.08 5.10 7.89
CA ASN A 105 -35.85 3.84 7.86
C ASN A 105 -36.73 3.69 6.61
N VAL A 106 -37.30 4.78 6.08
CA VAL A 106 -38.12 4.76 4.86
C VAL A 106 -37.28 4.48 3.62
N GLN A 107 -36.09 5.08 3.53
CA GLN A 107 -35.14 4.79 2.45
C GLN A 107 -34.63 3.35 2.57
N LEU A 108 -34.27 2.88 3.76
CA LEU A 108 -33.85 1.49 4.00
C LEU A 108 -34.91 0.49 3.53
N ALA A 109 -36.18 0.69 3.87
CA ALA A 109 -37.28 -0.16 3.41
C ALA A 109 -37.42 -0.16 1.87
N ALA A 110 -37.22 0.98 1.21
CA ALA A 110 -37.22 1.08 -0.25
C ALA A 110 -36.03 0.30 -0.88
N LEU A 111 -34.85 0.33 -0.26
CA LEU A 111 -33.68 -0.46 -0.70
C LEU A 111 -33.90 -1.96 -0.50
N GLN A 112 -34.51 -2.35 0.63
CA GLN A 112 -34.91 -3.75 0.91
C GLN A 112 -35.89 -4.29 -0.14
N ALA A 113 -36.89 -3.50 -0.55
CA ALA A 113 -37.78 -3.86 -1.66
C ALA A 113 -37.04 -4.04 -3.01
N GLN A 114 -35.88 -3.40 -3.19
CA GLN A 114 -35.00 -3.57 -4.35
C GLN A 114 -33.96 -4.71 -4.18
N GLY A 115 -34.04 -5.50 -3.12
CA GLY A 115 -33.16 -6.64 -2.86
C GLY A 115 -31.79 -6.26 -2.28
N PHE A 116 -31.71 -5.16 -1.53
CA PHE A 116 -30.54 -4.84 -0.72
C PHE A 116 -30.79 -5.17 0.75
N VAL A 117 -29.88 -5.93 1.36
CA VAL A 117 -29.94 -6.27 2.78
C VAL A 117 -28.95 -5.39 3.51
N ALA A 118 -29.39 -4.68 4.55
CA ALA A 118 -28.47 -3.99 5.46
C ALA A 118 -27.79 -5.01 6.37
N ASP A 119 -26.47 -4.94 6.45
CA ASP A 119 -25.71 -5.66 7.47
C ASP A 119 -25.70 -4.80 8.75
N SER A 120 -26.14 -5.38 9.86
CA SER A 120 -26.24 -4.69 11.14
C SER A 120 -24.89 -4.40 11.80
N GLN A 121 -23.79 -4.95 11.28
CA GLN A 121 -22.45 -4.77 11.85
C GLN A 121 -21.74 -3.49 11.43
N ALA A 122 -22.28 -2.73 10.49
CA ALA A 122 -21.86 -1.35 10.26
C ALA A 122 -22.92 -0.40 10.81
N SER A 123 -22.75 0.01 12.07
CA SER A 123 -23.04 1.39 12.46
C SER A 123 -21.69 2.08 12.59
N ALA A 124 -21.36 3.00 11.70
CA ALA A 124 -20.23 3.89 11.98
C ALA A 124 -20.49 4.62 13.31
N ASP A 125 -19.45 4.72 14.11
CA ASP A 125 -19.60 5.03 15.52
C ASP A 125 -20.05 6.48 15.74
N ALA A 126 -20.95 6.68 16.72
CA ALA A 126 -21.27 7.98 17.29
C ALA A 126 -20.01 8.79 17.67
N ALA A 127 -18.91 8.12 18.02
CA ALA A 127 -17.59 8.72 18.23
C ALA A 127 -17.14 9.64 17.08
N LEU A 128 -17.36 9.26 15.81
CA LEU A 128 -17.05 10.10 14.64
C LEU A 128 -18.24 10.96 14.19
N GLY A 129 -19.46 10.62 14.61
CA GLY A 129 -20.68 11.32 14.19
C GLY A 129 -21.05 11.03 12.73
N LEU A 130 -20.84 9.78 12.31
CA LEU A 130 -21.16 9.29 10.97
C LEU A 130 -22.24 8.22 11.10
N ASP A 131 -23.38 8.40 10.43
CA ASP A 131 -24.31 7.30 10.19
C ASP A 131 -23.94 6.65 8.86
N VAL A 132 -23.51 5.39 8.91
CA VAL A 132 -23.06 4.62 7.75
C VAL A 132 -23.57 3.20 7.89
N VAL A 133 -24.25 2.71 6.85
CA VAL A 133 -24.82 1.36 6.76
C VAL A 133 -24.15 0.60 5.61
N VAL A 134 -23.74 -0.65 5.86
CA VAL A 134 -23.32 -1.59 4.80
C VAL A 134 -24.56 -2.23 4.18
N LEU A 135 -24.65 -2.19 2.85
CA LEU A 135 -25.72 -2.78 2.07
C LEU A 135 -25.15 -3.87 1.15
N ARG A 136 -25.70 -5.09 1.24
CA ARG A 136 -25.36 -6.24 0.38
C ARG A 136 -26.46 -6.47 -0.65
N ASP A 137 -26.10 -6.61 -1.93
CA ASP A 137 -27.03 -6.99 -2.99
C ASP A 137 -27.35 -8.50 -2.97
N SER A 138 -28.58 -8.87 -2.64
CA SER A 138 -29.03 -10.27 -2.68
C SER A 138 -29.43 -10.76 -4.08
N ARG A 139 -29.48 -9.87 -5.08
CA ARG A 139 -29.85 -10.20 -6.48
C ARG A 139 -28.64 -10.47 -7.37
N GLY A 140 -27.41 -10.38 -6.85
CA GLY A 140 -26.19 -10.74 -7.58
C GLY A 140 -25.95 -9.91 -8.86
N ARG A 141 -26.33 -8.63 -8.86
CA ARG A 141 -26.08 -7.72 -10.00
C ARG A 141 -24.58 -7.43 -10.12
N SER A 142 -24.16 -6.92 -11.28
CA SER A 142 -22.84 -6.31 -11.40
C SER A 142 -22.77 -5.00 -10.59
N GLU A 143 -21.59 -4.64 -10.09
CA GLU A 143 -21.40 -3.50 -9.18
C GLU A 143 -22.02 -2.19 -9.72
N ALA A 144 -21.78 -1.89 -10.99
CA ALA A 144 -22.35 -0.71 -11.66
C ALA A 144 -23.89 -0.77 -11.81
N SER A 145 -24.48 -1.96 -11.89
CA SER A 145 -25.93 -2.16 -11.99
C SER A 145 -26.62 -2.10 -10.63
N ALA A 146 -25.98 -2.66 -9.59
CA ALA A 146 -26.40 -2.50 -8.20
C ALA A 146 -26.34 -1.03 -7.77
N MET A 147 -25.23 -0.32 -8.03
CA MET A 147 -25.09 1.11 -7.72
C MET A 147 -26.19 1.96 -8.38
N ARG A 148 -26.49 1.75 -9.67
CA ARG A 148 -27.61 2.43 -10.34
C ARG A 148 -28.97 2.12 -9.71
N ALA A 149 -29.17 0.90 -9.19
CA ALA A 149 -30.40 0.52 -8.51
C ALA A 149 -30.54 1.17 -7.12
N LEU A 150 -29.45 1.28 -6.36
CA LEU A 150 -29.40 2.05 -5.10
C LEU A 150 -29.77 3.52 -5.35
N GLN A 151 -29.07 4.17 -6.28
CA GLN A 151 -29.28 5.58 -6.65
C GLN A 151 -30.70 5.84 -7.17
N LYS A 152 -31.28 4.92 -7.95
CA LYS A 152 -32.67 5.04 -8.43
C LYS A 152 -33.70 4.91 -7.29
N ALA A 153 -33.42 4.06 -6.31
CA ALA A 153 -34.35 3.75 -5.23
C ALA A 153 -34.35 4.79 -4.09
N ALA A 154 -33.20 5.42 -3.83
CA ALA A 154 -33.06 6.50 -2.86
C ALA A 154 -32.12 7.61 -3.39
N PRO A 155 -32.58 8.48 -4.31
CA PRO A 155 -31.73 9.44 -5.03
C PRO A 155 -31.11 10.55 -4.16
N GLN A 156 -31.60 10.71 -2.92
CA GLN A 156 -31.06 11.67 -1.94
C GLN A 156 -30.01 11.04 -1.00
N VAL A 157 -29.77 9.73 -1.10
CA VAL A 157 -28.80 9.02 -0.25
C VAL A 157 -27.44 9.00 -0.94
N ALA A 158 -26.39 9.36 -0.21
CA ALA A 158 -25.03 9.24 -0.68
C ALA A 158 -24.56 7.78 -0.59
N PHE A 159 -24.42 7.13 -1.75
CA PHE A 159 -23.89 5.78 -1.88
C PHE A 159 -22.44 5.78 -2.38
N THR A 160 -21.66 4.80 -1.94
CA THR A 160 -20.35 4.48 -2.49
C THR A 160 -20.06 2.98 -2.40
N TYR A 161 -19.01 2.51 -3.07
CA TYR A 161 -18.59 1.11 -3.00
C TYR A 161 -17.82 0.82 -1.71
N GLN A 162 -17.85 -0.44 -1.27
CA GLN A 162 -16.97 -0.95 -0.22
C GLN A 162 -15.56 -1.18 -0.77
N HIS A 163 -14.81 -0.08 -0.98
CA HIS A 163 -13.45 -0.11 -1.52
C HIS A 163 -12.46 -0.82 -0.59
N LEU A 164 -11.48 -1.49 -1.20
CA LEU A 164 -10.38 -2.18 -0.54
C LEU A 164 -9.10 -1.32 -0.60
N TYR A 165 -8.55 -1.00 0.57
CA TYR A 165 -7.27 -0.32 0.74
C TYR A 165 -6.17 -1.37 0.91
N LEU A 166 -5.07 -1.20 0.18
CA LEU A 166 -4.00 -2.19 0.08
C LEU A 166 -2.69 -1.67 0.70
N PRO A 167 -1.80 -2.53 1.24
CA PRO A 167 -0.54 -2.11 1.85
C PRO A 167 0.37 -1.31 0.89
N ALA A 168 0.87 -0.17 1.37
CA ALA A 168 1.75 0.72 0.61
C ALA A 168 3.24 0.30 0.64
N GLY A 169 3.50 -1.01 0.54
CA GLY A 169 4.85 -1.60 0.59
C GLY A 169 4.85 -3.08 0.20
N ALA A 170 5.99 -3.57 -0.30
CA ALA A 170 6.17 -4.99 -0.60
C ALA A 170 6.97 -5.69 0.51
N ALA A 171 6.41 -6.78 1.03
CA ALA A 171 6.97 -7.61 2.08
C ALA A 171 7.26 -9.04 1.57
N ASP A 172 8.34 -9.21 0.80
CA ASP A 172 8.82 -10.51 0.34
C ASP A 172 9.14 -11.47 1.50
N ALA A 173 9.29 -12.77 1.22
CA ALA A 173 9.43 -13.79 2.25
C ALA A 173 10.71 -13.64 3.12
N GLY A 174 10.49 -13.29 4.39
CA GLY A 174 11.40 -13.52 5.51
C GLY A 174 12.46 -12.44 5.76
N GLY A 175 12.64 -12.09 7.03
CA GLY A 175 13.74 -11.26 7.53
C GLY A 175 13.23 -10.34 8.63
N ASP A 176 13.78 -10.51 9.83
CA ASP A 176 13.41 -9.75 11.03
C ASP A 176 13.84 -8.28 10.89
N VAL A 177 13.11 -7.40 11.58
CA VAL A 177 13.47 -5.99 11.72
C VAL A 177 14.31 -5.87 12.99
N PRO A 178 15.63 -5.62 12.90
CA PRO A 178 16.42 -5.34 14.09
C PRO A 178 15.97 -4.02 14.69
N ALA A 179 15.95 -3.93 16.02
CA ALA A 179 15.93 -2.65 16.71
C ALA A 179 17.22 -1.89 16.33
N ASN A 180 17.09 -0.70 15.75
CA ASN A 180 18.25 0.09 15.32
C ASN A 180 18.79 1.00 16.42
N THR A 181 18.03 1.18 17.50
CA THR A 181 18.29 2.18 18.55
C THR A 181 18.03 1.54 19.93
N PRO A 182 18.88 1.76 20.95
CA PRO A 182 18.51 1.43 22.33
C PRO A 182 17.35 2.31 22.80
N PRO A 183 16.49 1.84 23.72
CA PRO A 183 15.32 2.59 24.19
C PRO A 183 15.72 4.00 24.67
N THR A 184 15.03 4.99 24.14
CA THR A 184 15.23 6.40 24.49
C THR A 184 14.57 6.71 25.84
N ALA A 185 15.28 7.43 26.70
CA ALA A 185 14.74 7.85 28.00
C ALA A 185 13.71 8.97 27.79
N GLY A 186 12.43 8.61 27.73
CA GLY A 186 11.30 9.52 27.56
C GLY A 186 10.01 8.96 28.18
N MET A 187 8.96 9.78 28.25
CA MET A 187 7.64 9.28 28.64
C MET A 187 7.05 8.41 27.51
N PRO A 188 6.40 7.27 27.81
CA PRO A 188 5.67 6.47 26.83
C PRO A 188 4.68 7.32 26.02
N ARG A 189 4.86 7.35 24.69
CA ARG A 189 3.90 8.02 23.79
C ARG A 189 2.75 7.08 23.48
N ARG A 190 1.68 7.66 22.93
CA ARG A 190 0.48 6.95 22.51
C ARG A 190 0.34 7.07 21.00
N ILE A 191 0.52 5.96 20.28
CA ILE A 191 0.62 5.96 18.81
C ILE A 191 -0.35 4.94 18.23
N GLY A 192 -1.08 5.33 17.17
CA GLY A 192 -2.00 4.45 16.44
C GLY A 192 -1.36 3.90 15.18
N MET A 193 -1.68 2.66 14.84
CA MET A 193 -1.31 2.02 13.57
C MET A 193 -2.53 1.34 12.95
N ILE A 194 -2.83 1.66 11.70
CA ILE A 194 -3.81 0.92 10.90
C ILE A 194 -3.08 0.23 9.75
N ASP A 195 -3.02 -1.11 9.81
CA ASP A 195 -2.26 -1.97 8.90
C ASP A 195 -2.83 -3.42 8.96
N GLY A 196 -2.00 -4.45 8.77
CA GLY A 196 -2.26 -5.81 9.26
C GLY A 196 -1.74 -6.04 10.68
N GLY A 197 -2.01 -7.21 11.25
CA GLY A 197 -1.65 -7.55 12.62
C GLY A 197 -0.14 -7.52 12.91
N VAL A 198 0.19 -7.41 14.19
CA VAL A 198 1.55 -7.21 14.73
C VAL A 198 2.02 -8.47 15.46
N ASP A 199 3.32 -8.78 15.35
CA ASP A 199 4.01 -9.74 16.21
C ASP A 199 4.60 -9.04 17.45
N PRO A 200 4.02 -9.20 18.66
CA PRO A 200 4.54 -8.58 19.87
C PRO A 200 5.91 -9.15 20.30
N ALA A 201 6.32 -10.32 19.78
CA ALA A 201 7.61 -10.91 20.09
C ALA A 201 8.77 -10.33 19.25
N ALA A 202 8.50 -9.41 18.33
CA ALA A 202 9.53 -8.78 17.51
C ALA A 202 10.53 -7.98 18.39
N PRO A 203 11.85 -8.01 18.11
CA PRO A 203 12.86 -7.38 18.96
C PRO A 203 12.67 -5.88 19.20
N ALA A 204 12.15 -5.14 18.20
CA ALA A 204 11.87 -3.71 18.32
C ALA A 204 10.57 -3.38 19.09
N LEU A 205 9.81 -4.40 19.50
CA LEU A 205 8.53 -4.29 20.19
C LEU A 205 8.52 -4.92 21.58
N THR A 206 9.63 -5.53 22.03
CA THR A 206 9.72 -6.24 23.32
C THR A 206 9.46 -5.36 24.55
N HIS A 207 9.59 -4.04 24.42
CA HIS A 207 9.25 -3.05 25.47
C HIS A 207 7.90 -2.35 25.25
N ALA A 208 7.29 -2.53 24.08
CA ALA A 208 6.04 -1.87 23.71
C ALA A 208 4.85 -2.45 24.47
N HIS A 209 3.90 -1.60 24.84
CA HIS A 209 2.56 -2.03 25.19
C HIS A 209 1.70 -2.00 23.93
N ILE A 210 1.09 -3.13 23.57
CA ILE A 210 0.27 -3.25 22.36
C ILE A 210 -1.18 -3.53 22.79
N GLU A 211 -2.11 -2.71 22.31
CA GLU A 211 -3.55 -2.98 22.37
C GLU A 211 -4.06 -3.20 20.94
N ASP A 212 -4.57 -4.40 20.66
CA ASP A 212 -5.07 -4.79 19.35
C ASP A 212 -6.56 -4.49 19.13
N HIS A 213 -6.96 -4.27 17.88
CA HIS A 213 -8.34 -4.06 17.46
C HIS A 213 -8.63 -4.66 16.07
N GLY A 214 -9.91 -4.84 15.76
CA GLY A 214 -10.42 -5.44 14.52
C GLY A 214 -10.69 -6.96 14.61
N CYS A 215 -9.88 -7.69 15.38
CA CYS A 215 -9.88 -9.16 15.37
C CYS A 215 -10.04 -9.77 16.77
N THR A 216 -10.82 -10.84 16.91
CA THR A 216 -10.86 -11.66 18.14
C THR A 216 -9.50 -12.29 18.47
N LYS A 217 -8.70 -12.56 17.42
CA LYS A 217 -7.30 -12.96 17.52
C LYS A 217 -6.53 -12.29 16.37
N PRO A 218 -5.62 -11.33 16.66
CA PRO A 218 -4.77 -10.72 15.63
C PRO A 218 -3.94 -11.77 14.89
N THR A 219 -3.70 -11.55 13.60
CA THR A 219 -2.78 -12.39 12.82
C THR A 219 -1.57 -11.58 12.41
N ALA A 220 -0.44 -11.84 13.06
CA ALA A 220 0.81 -11.15 12.80
C ALA A 220 1.19 -11.19 11.31
N SER A 221 1.45 -10.02 10.74
CA SER A 221 1.81 -9.81 9.34
C SER A 221 3.21 -9.21 9.27
N ARG A 222 4.03 -9.62 8.29
CA ARG A 222 5.39 -9.07 8.15
C ARG A 222 5.37 -7.55 7.92
N HIS A 223 4.36 -7.04 7.22
CA HIS A 223 4.17 -5.63 6.96
C HIS A 223 3.81 -4.87 8.25
N GLY A 224 2.74 -5.27 8.95
CA GLY A 224 2.29 -4.66 10.21
C GLY A 224 3.37 -4.68 11.28
N THR A 225 4.03 -5.81 11.52
CA THR A 225 5.16 -5.90 12.46
C THR A 225 6.30 -4.94 12.11
N ALA A 226 6.62 -4.75 10.82
CA ALA A 226 7.69 -3.86 10.40
C ALA A 226 7.32 -2.37 10.48
N VAL A 227 6.04 -2.04 10.25
CA VAL A 227 5.50 -0.69 10.47
C VAL A 227 5.48 -0.37 11.97
N ALA A 228 4.94 -1.27 12.80
CA ALA A 228 4.95 -1.16 14.26
C ALA A 228 6.38 -0.99 14.81
N SER A 229 7.32 -1.81 14.35
CA SER A 229 8.75 -1.71 14.72
C SER A 229 9.35 -0.34 14.42
N ARG A 230 8.87 0.36 13.38
CA ARG A 230 9.32 1.72 13.01
C ARG A 230 8.61 2.84 13.77
N LEU A 231 7.41 2.60 14.28
CA LEU A 231 6.70 3.53 15.16
C LEU A 231 7.35 3.57 16.55
N VAL A 232 7.62 2.40 17.11
CA VAL A 232 8.10 2.24 18.49
C VAL A 232 9.63 2.27 18.59
N ASP A 233 10.34 1.69 17.60
CA ASP A 233 11.82 1.67 17.51
C ASP A 233 12.54 1.29 18.83
N GLY A 234 11.98 0.33 19.56
CA GLY A 234 12.51 -0.18 20.83
C GLY A 234 12.04 0.52 22.10
N ASP A 235 11.26 1.61 22.02
CA ASP A 235 10.76 2.33 23.19
C ASP A 235 9.58 1.62 23.89
N ALA A 236 9.26 2.07 25.11
CA ALA A 236 8.13 1.55 25.89
C ALA A 236 6.78 2.22 25.54
N ASP A 237 6.56 2.55 24.28
CA ASP A 237 5.34 3.26 23.82
C ASP A 237 4.07 2.38 23.94
N MET A 238 2.92 3.04 24.05
CA MET A 238 1.60 2.44 23.94
C MET A 238 1.13 2.49 22.48
N LEU A 239 1.24 1.35 21.79
CA LEU A 239 0.81 1.14 20.41
C LEU A 239 -0.64 0.62 20.36
N TYR A 240 -1.50 1.37 19.67
CA TYR A 240 -2.87 0.96 19.34
C TYR A 240 -2.87 0.39 17.92
N ALA A 241 -2.93 -0.93 17.78
CA ALA A 241 -2.79 -1.64 16.49
C ALA A 241 -4.15 -2.13 15.98
N ALA A 242 -4.61 -1.61 14.85
CA ALA A 242 -5.79 -2.13 14.15
C ALA A 242 -5.37 -3.03 12.98
N ASP A 243 -5.70 -4.32 13.08
CA ASP A 243 -5.49 -5.33 12.03
C ASP A 243 -6.73 -5.37 11.13
N LEU A 244 -6.61 -4.87 9.89
CA LEU A 244 -7.72 -4.85 8.93
C LEU A 244 -7.87 -6.14 8.10
N TRP A 245 -7.03 -7.16 8.33
CA TRP A 245 -7.08 -8.44 7.61
C TRP A 245 -7.48 -9.60 8.51
N CYS A 246 -7.10 -9.63 9.79
CA CYS A 246 -7.41 -10.72 10.72
C CYS A 246 -7.00 -12.12 10.21
N GLY A 247 -5.98 -12.19 9.35
CA GLY A 247 -5.54 -13.43 8.70
C GLY A 247 -6.31 -13.82 7.43
N ASP A 248 -7.29 -13.02 6.99
CA ASP A 248 -7.95 -13.17 5.70
C ASP A 248 -7.06 -12.65 4.54
N ALA A 249 -7.28 -13.16 3.34
CA ALA A 249 -6.71 -12.63 2.10
C ALA A 249 -7.45 -11.37 1.60
N VAL A 250 -8.72 -11.17 1.98
CA VAL A 250 -9.49 -9.96 1.70
C VAL A 250 -9.68 -9.18 3.00
N GLY A 251 -9.05 -8.02 3.07
CA GLY A 251 -9.11 -7.10 4.22
C GLY A 251 -8.92 -5.67 3.74
N GLY A 252 -8.74 -4.73 4.67
CA GLY A 252 -8.57 -3.31 4.33
C GLY A 252 -9.83 -2.64 3.77
N VAL A 253 -11.01 -3.18 4.04
CA VAL A 253 -12.30 -2.60 3.63
C VAL A 253 -12.52 -1.23 4.27
N THR A 254 -13.21 -0.34 3.55
CA THR A 254 -13.50 1.03 4.01
C THR A 254 -14.21 1.05 5.37
N SER A 255 -15.19 0.15 5.61
CA SER A 255 -15.89 0.07 6.90
C SER A 255 -14.93 -0.17 8.08
N ASN A 256 -14.05 -1.16 7.97
CA ASN A 256 -13.13 -1.53 9.05
C ASN A 256 -12.05 -0.46 9.25
N LEU A 257 -11.63 0.23 8.17
CA LEU A 257 -10.75 1.39 8.27
C LEU A 257 -11.42 2.57 9.02
N VAL A 258 -12.71 2.80 8.80
CA VAL A 258 -13.50 3.81 9.52
C VAL A 258 -13.74 3.41 10.98
N GLU A 259 -14.01 2.13 11.24
CA GLU A 259 -14.15 1.57 12.59
C GLU A 259 -12.84 1.70 13.39
N ALA A 260 -11.70 1.40 12.77
CA ALA A 260 -10.38 1.55 13.37
C ALA A 260 -10.07 3.02 13.73
N LEU A 261 -10.41 3.97 12.84
CA LEU A 261 -10.32 5.40 13.15
C LEU A 261 -11.24 5.78 14.32
N ALA A 262 -12.48 5.28 14.34
CA ALA A 262 -13.41 5.51 15.44
C ALA A 262 -12.90 4.95 16.77
N TRP A 263 -12.31 3.76 16.77
CA TRP A 263 -11.70 3.16 17.96
C TRP A 263 -10.54 3.99 18.49
N MET A 264 -9.66 4.47 17.60
CA MET A 264 -8.58 5.39 17.98
C MET A 264 -9.10 6.76 18.48
N ALA A 265 -10.26 7.22 17.98
CA ALA A 265 -10.96 8.38 18.53
C ALA A 265 -11.46 8.12 19.97
N ARG A 266 -12.16 6.99 20.20
CA ARG A 266 -12.63 6.58 21.55
C ARG A 266 -11.48 6.42 22.54
N LYS A 267 -10.33 5.95 22.07
CA LYS A 267 -9.09 5.86 22.85
C LYS A 267 -8.38 7.20 23.00
N GLY A 268 -8.71 8.22 22.22
CA GLY A 268 -8.02 9.53 22.26
C GLY A 268 -6.56 9.46 21.80
N VAL A 269 -6.24 8.66 20.77
CA VAL A 269 -4.86 8.46 20.28
C VAL A 269 -4.38 9.71 19.53
N PRO A 270 -3.32 10.42 19.96
CA PRO A 270 -2.95 11.71 19.37
C PRO A 270 -2.48 11.61 17.91
N VAL A 271 -1.66 10.61 17.58
CA VAL A 271 -1.08 10.44 16.23
C VAL A 271 -1.34 9.03 15.70
N ILE A 272 -1.78 8.93 14.46
CA ILE A 272 -2.19 7.67 13.81
C ILE A 272 -1.48 7.52 12.48
N ASN A 273 -0.74 6.43 12.33
CA ASN A 273 -0.11 6.00 11.07
C ASN A 273 -1.05 5.10 10.27
N ILE A 274 -1.26 5.42 9.00
CA ILE A 274 -2.04 4.63 8.04
C ILE A 274 -1.13 4.21 6.89
N SER A 275 -0.68 2.97 6.90
CA SER A 275 0.30 2.43 5.93
C SER A 275 -0.37 1.75 4.72
N LEU A 276 -1.60 2.17 4.42
CA LEU A 276 -2.49 1.61 3.41
C LEU A 276 -2.90 2.68 2.39
N VAL A 277 -3.17 2.27 1.14
CA VAL A 277 -3.58 3.14 0.05
C VAL A 277 -4.72 2.59 -0.79
N GLY A 278 -5.59 3.46 -1.26
CA GLY A 278 -6.75 3.14 -2.08
C GLY A 278 -7.33 4.37 -2.78
N PRO A 279 -8.51 4.22 -3.42
CA PRO A 279 -9.19 5.31 -4.11
C PRO A 279 -9.77 6.35 -3.15
N ASP A 280 -10.27 7.45 -3.71
CA ASP A 280 -11.14 8.37 -2.97
C ASP A 280 -12.40 7.63 -2.53
N ASN A 281 -12.82 7.86 -1.29
CA ASN A 281 -14.06 7.30 -0.76
C ASN A 281 -14.72 8.33 0.17
N PRO A 282 -15.93 8.83 -0.14
CA PRO A 282 -16.56 9.91 0.63
C PRO A 282 -16.85 9.54 2.10
N VAL A 283 -17.02 8.25 2.42
CA VAL A 283 -17.18 7.78 3.81
C VAL A 283 -15.86 7.92 4.56
N LEU A 284 -14.75 7.47 3.97
CA LEU A 284 -13.42 7.63 4.56
C LEU A 284 -13.02 9.10 4.64
N ALA A 285 -13.35 9.91 3.63
CA ALA A 285 -13.12 11.35 3.64
C ALA A 285 -13.79 12.02 4.85
N ARG A 286 -15.08 11.73 5.10
CA ARG A 286 -15.80 12.22 6.29
C ARG A 286 -15.16 11.72 7.59
N ALA A 287 -14.74 10.47 7.67
CA ALA A 287 -14.05 9.93 8.86
C ALA A 287 -12.71 10.62 9.13
N VAL A 288 -11.90 10.83 8.10
CA VAL A 288 -10.62 11.55 8.16
C VAL A 288 -10.82 12.99 8.63
N GLN A 289 -11.79 13.72 8.07
CA GLN A 289 -12.09 15.08 8.52
C GLN A 289 -12.66 15.10 9.95
N ALA A 290 -13.47 14.11 10.34
CA ALA A 290 -13.99 13.97 11.70
C ALA A 290 -12.87 13.74 12.74
N MET A 291 -11.81 13.01 12.36
CA MET A 291 -10.60 12.81 13.18
C MET A 291 -9.78 14.09 13.31
N ILE A 292 -9.50 14.77 12.20
CA ILE A 292 -8.71 16.02 12.19
C ILE A 292 -9.43 17.12 12.97
N ALA A 293 -10.75 17.24 12.83
CA ALA A 293 -11.58 18.20 13.57
C ALA A 293 -11.61 17.92 15.09
N ARG A 294 -11.43 16.67 15.51
CA ARG A 294 -11.26 16.25 16.92
C ARG A 294 -9.82 16.39 17.44
N GLY A 295 -8.89 16.82 16.58
CA GLY A 295 -7.50 17.09 16.95
C GLY A 295 -6.54 15.91 16.82
N HIS A 296 -6.94 14.83 16.16
CA HIS A 296 -6.05 13.72 15.84
C HIS A 296 -5.17 14.07 14.63
N VAL A 297 -3.90 13.68 14.67
CA VAL A 297 -2.96 13.82 13.54
C VAL A 297 -2.88 12.52 12.77
N LEU A 298 -3.25 12.55 11.50
CA LEU A 298 -3.16 11.39 10.61
C LEU A 298 -1.92 11.51 9.72
N VAL A 299 -1.09 10.48 9.73
CA VAL A 299 0.09 10.35 8.87
C VAL A 299 -0.11 9.14 7.96
N ALA A 300 0.09 9.31 6.65
CA ALA A 300 -0.24 8.27 5.68
C ALA A 300 0.81 8.12 4.58
N ALA A 301 0.98 6.89 4.11
CA ALA A 301 1.82 6.58 2.96
C ALA A 301 1.21 7.15 1.67
N VAL A 302 2.02 7.80 0.80
CA VAL A 302 1.52 8.34 -0.49
C VAL A 302 1.34 7.29 -1.60
N GLY A 303 1.74 6.04 -1.33
CA GLY A 303 1.60 4.91 -2.24
C GLY A 303 2.82 4.66 -3.14
N ASN A 304 2.80 3.53 -3.83
CA ASN A 304 3.93 2.99 -4.59
C ASN A 304 3.59 2.73 -6.09
N ASP A 305 2.64 3.48 -6.65
CA ASP A 305 2.22 3.32 -8.06
C ASP A 305 3.08 4.16 -9.04
N GLY A 306 4.14 4.80 -8.54
CA GLY A 306 5.04 5.69 -9.29
C GLY A 306 4.63 7.16 -9.23
N PRO A 307 5.55 8.09 -9.58
CA PRO A 307 5.32 9.52 -9.45
C PRO A 307 4.25 10.09 -10.41
N ALA A 308 3.93 9.36 -11.48
CA ALA A 308 2.91 9.73 -12.47
C ALA A 308 1.51 9.14 -12.16
N ALA A 309 1.36 8.35 -11.10
CA ALA A 309 0.07 7.81 -10.70
C ALA A 309 -0.84 8.92 -10.12
N PRO A 310 -2.18 8.78 -10.24
CA PRO A 310 -3.11 9.64 -9.53
C PRO A 310 -2.87 9.60 -8.00
N PRO A 311 -3.16 10.69 -7.26
CA PRO A 311 -3.06 10.70 -5.81
C PRO A 311 -3.89 9.59 -5.16
N LEU A 312 -3.32 8.95 -4.14
CA LEU A 312 -3.96 7.86 -3.38
C LEU A 312 -4.32 8.31 -1.97
N PHE A 313 -5.39 7.72 -1.45
CA PHE A 313 -6.02 8.09 -0.18
C PHE A 313 -5.69 7.05 0.90
N PRO A 314 -5.59 7.44 2.18
CA PRO A 314 -6.00 8.75 2.73
C PRO A 314 -4.98 9.89 2.61
N SER A 315 -3.76 9.66 2.12
CA SER A 315 -2.70 10.69 2.08
C SER A 315 -3.09 11.99 1.34
N ALA A 316 -3.96 11.89 0.34
CA ALA A 316 -4.42 13.02 -0.46
C ALA A 316 -5.60 13.81 0.16
N TYR A 317 -6.16 13.40 1.30
CA TYR A 317 -7.19 14.19 1.98
C TYR A 317 -6.58 15.44 2.65
N PRO A 318 -7.27 16.60 2.64
CA PRO A 318 -6.82 17.80 3.34
C PRO A 318 -6.54 17.54 4.83
N GLY A 319 -5.39 18.01 5.31
CA GLY A 319 -4.96 17.87 6.71
C GLY A 319 -4.30 16.53 7.08
N VAL A 320 -4.23 15.57 6.16
CA VAL A 320 -3.41 14.36 6.35
C VAL A 320 -1.95 14.65 5.97
N ILE A 321 -1.01 14.16 6.78
CA ILE A 321 0.42 14.27 6.52
C ILE A 321 0.84 13.11 5.62
N GLY A 322 0.89 13.34 4.30
CA GLY A 322 1.37 12.34 3.33
C GLY A 322 2.89 12.20 3.32
N VAL A 323 3.40 10.97 3.33
CA VAL A 323 4.83 10.66 3.41
C VAL A 323 5.32 9.85 2.21
N SER A 324 6.34 10.36 1.53
CA SER A 324 7.09 9.68 0.47
C SER A 324 8.31 8.92 1.02
N GLY A 325 8.84 7.99 0.23
CA GLY A 325 9.97 7.14 0.66
C GLY A 325 11.28 7.53 -0.01
N VAL A 326 12.37 7.58 0.76
CA VAL A 326 13.76 7.61 0.25
C VAL A 326 14.53 6.32 0.56
N ASP A 327 15.62 6.10 -0.16
CA ASP A 327 16.64 5.10 0.15
C ASP A 327 17.68 5.62 1.18
N ALA A 328 18.67 4.79 1.50
CA ALA A 328 19.73 5.13 2.46
C ALA A 328 20.76 6.18 1.96
N HIS A 329 20.58 6.74 0.76
CA HIS A 329 21.37 7.83 0.20
C HIS A 329 20.49 9.08 -0.01
N ASP A 330 19.38 9.19 0.71
CA ASP A 330 18.39 10.26 0.62
C ASP A 330 17.75 10.42 -0.77
N ARG A 331 17.74 9.38 -1.61
CA ARG A 331 17.14 9.43 -2.96
C ARG A 331 15.72 8.88 -2.92
N ILE A 332 14.76 9.60 -3.50
CA ILE A 332 13.37 9.12 -3.62
C ILE A 332 13.30 7.75 -4.30
N LEU A 333 12.54 6.84 -3.69
CA LEU A 333 12.24 5.52 -4.25
C LEU A 333 11.50 5.70 -5.60
N PRO A 334 11.92 5.09 -6.71
CA PRO A 334 11.30 5.31 -8.04
C PRO A 334 9.81 5.01 -8.11
N GLU A 335 9.31 4.12 -7.27
CA GLU A 335 7.89 3.78 -7.15
C GLU A 335 7.08 4.74 -6.26
N SER A 336 7.73 5.62 -5.48
CA SER A 336 7.02 6.52 -4.56
C SER A 336 6.07 7.45 -5.33
N GLY A 337 4.83 7.55 -4.86
CA GLY A 337 3.88 8.56 -5.32
C GLY A 337 4.44 9.97 -5.15
N SER A 338 3.98 10.89 -6.00
CA SER A 338 4.37 12.30 -5.97
C SER A 338 3.16 13.21 -6.15
N GLY A 339 3.25 14.47 -5.72
CA GLY A 339 2.20 15.46 -5.90
C GLY A 339 1.96 16.34 -4.66
N LYS A 340 0.84 17.07 -4.68
CA LYS A 340 0.46 18.02 -3.60
C LYS A 340 0.18 17.35 -2.25
N GLN A 341 0.00 16.03 -2.22
CA GLN A 341 -0.19 15.22 -1.02
C GLN A 341 1.10 14.92 -0.25
N VAL A 342 2.29 15.08 -0.87
CA VAL A 342 3.57 14.82 -0.18
C VAL A 342 3.88 15.97 0.79
N ALA A 343 3.83 15.70 2.09
CA ALA A 343 4.23 16.62 3.15
C ALA A 343 5.72 16.45 3.50
N PHE A 344 6.21 15.22 3.58
CA PHE A 344 7.60 14.90 3.95
C PHE A 344 8.10 13.65 3.22
N CYS A 345 9.40 13.40 3.28
CA CYS A 345 9.98 12.08 3.01
C CYS A 345 10.68 11.49 4.23
N ALA A 346 10.81 10.17 4.27
CA ALA A 346 11.59 9.44 5.28
C ALA A 346 12.13 8.11 4.72
N LEU A 347 12.99 7.42 5.47
CA LEU A 347 13.65 6.18 5.03
C LEU A 347 12.65 5.03 4.81
N GLY A 348 12.23 4.84 3.56
CA GLY A 348 11.24 3.86 3.13
C GLY A 348 11.81 2.46 2.87
N VAL A 349 12.98 2.13 3.41
CA VAL A 349 13.64 0.82 3.26
C VAL A 349 13.90 0.21 4.63
N VAL A 350 13.54 -1.07 4.81
CA VAL A 350 13.71 -1.84 6.06
C VAL A 350 14.52 -3.10 5.78
N GLY A 351 15.49 -3.44 6.65
CA GLY A 351 16.37 -4.59 6.46
C GLY A 351 17.47 -4.35 5.41
N ARG A 352 18.13 -5.42 4.97
CA ARG A 352 19.28 -5.36 4.05
C ARG A 352 19.25 -6.49 3.00
N GLY A 353 19.93 -6.26 1.88
CA GLY A 353 20.12 -7.26 0.82
C GLY A 353 18.81 -7.79 0.24
N ARG A 354 18.79 -9.08 -0.11
CA ARG A 354 17.63 -9.77 -0.71
C ARG A 354 16.37 -9.84 0.17
N ARG A 355 16.46 -9.49 1.46
CA ARG A 355 15.36 -9.56 2.44
C ARG A 355 14.77 -8.19 2.78
N ALA A 356 15.31 -7.12 2.17
CA ALA A 356 14.88 -5.77 2.42
C ALA A 356 13.45 -5.53 1.91
N MET A 357 12.63 -4.88 2.73
CA MET A 357 11.33 -4.34 2.33
C MET A 357 11.49 -2.90 1.90
N ARG A 358 10.67 -2.44 0.95
CA ARG A 358 10.63 -1.04 0.54
C ARG A 358 9.22 -0.57 0.18
N GLY A 359 8.99 0.71 0.40
CA GLY A 359 7.70 1.36 0.16
C GLY A 359 7.47 2.55 1.07
N THR A 360 6.50 3.38 0.69
CA THR A 360 6.05 4.54 1.48
C THR A 360 5.45 4.15 2.84
N SER A 361 4.91 2.94 2.98
CA SER A 361 4.44 2.38 4.26
C SER A 361 5.52 2.25 5.34
N PHE A 362 6.80 2.20 4.98
CA PHE A 362 7.91 2.12 5.94
C PHE A 362 8.56 3.49 6.24
N ALA A 363 8.21 4.51 5.45
CA ALA A 363 8.60 5.90 5.65
C ALA A 363 7.60 6.64 6.56
N ALA A 364 6.29 6.46 6.29
CA ALA A 364 5.20 7.01 7.09
C ALA A 364 5.36 6.84 8.62
N PRO A 365 5.72 5.64 9.17
CA PRO A 365 5.86 5.46 10.61
C PRO A 365 6.99 6.28 11.25
N ILE A 366 8.05 6.63 10.52
CA ILE A 366 9.10 7.52 11.04
C ILE A 366 8.51 8.92 11.29
N VAL A 367 7.75 9.45 10.33
CA VAL A 367 7.10 10.77 10.46
C VAL A 367 6.01 10.74 11.53
N ALA A 368 5.26 9.65 11.65
CA ALA A 368 4.26 9.47 12.72
C ALA A 368 4.91 9.44 14.12
N ARG A 369 6.05 8.76 14.27
CA ARG A 369 6.86 8.76 15.50
C ARG A 369 7.37 10.16 15.85
N ARG A 370 7.86 10.92 14.88
CA ARG A 370 8.26 12.34 15.06
C ARG A 370 7.07 13.23 15.43
N ALA A 371 5.90 13.04 14.83
CA ALA A 371 4.67 13.73 15.21
C ALA A 371 4.25 13.39 16.65
N ALA A 372 4.39 12.14 17.09
CA ALA A 372 4.04 11.71 18.45
C ALA A 372 4.95 12.27 19.54
N GLN A 373 6.16 12.74 19.20
CA GLN A 373 7.04 13.50 20.10
C GLN A 373 6.58 14.96 20.30
N LEU A 374 5.58 15.42 19.54
CA LEU A 374 5.10 16.81 19.52
C LEU A 374 3.65 16.94 20.02
N LEU A 375 2.98 15.84 20.38
CA LEU A 375 1.56 15.81 20.67
C LEU A 375 1.18 14.71 21.68
N ASP A 376 1.00 15.10 22.95
CA ASP A 376 0.61 14.17 24.02
C ASP A 376 -0.89 13.79 23.96
N ALA A 377 -1.74 14.72 23.51
CA ALA A 377 -3.20 14.55 23.47
C ALA A 377 -3.84 15.28 22.27
N PRO A 378 -4.91 14.72 21.66
CA PRO A 378 -5.67 15.39 20.60
C PRO A 378 -6.22 16.75 21.04
N HIS A 379 -6.06 17.78 20.19
CA HIS A 379 -6.69 19.09 20.37
C HIS A 379 -6.93 19.79 19.02
N VAL A 380 -7.95 20.65 18.96
CA VAL A 380 -8.32 21.34 17.70
C VAL A 380 -7.14 22.16 17.17
N GLY A 381 -6.75 21.90 15.92
CA GLY A 381 -5.62 22.55 15.26
C GLY A 381 -4.30 21.77 15.27
N ALA A 382 -4.19 20.69 16.06
CA ALA A 382 -2.95 19.92 16.22
C ALA A 382 -2.29 19.48 14.90
N ALA A 383 -3.08 19.08 13.89
CA ALA A 383 -2.55 18.69 12.58
C ALA A 383 -1.78 19.81 11.86
N ALA A 384 -2.22 21.06 12.00
CA ALA A 384 -1.52 22.21 11.41
C ALA A 384 -0.27 22.58 12.21
N GLU A 385 -0.34 22.55 13.54
CA GLU A 385 0.81 22.81 14.42
C GLU A 385 1.93 21.77 14.22
N VAL A 386 1.58 20.49 14.27
CA VAL A 386 2.54 19.39 14.09
C VAL A 386 3.16 19.43 12.70
N LEU A 387 2.38 19.71 11.65
CA LEU A 387 2.90 19.92 10.29
C LEU A 387 3.95 21.05 10.25
N GLN A 388 3.67 22.19 10.87
CA GLN A 388 4.60 23.33 10.90
C GLN A 388 5.87 23.03 11.72
N ARG A 389 5.74 22.41 12.90
CA ARG A 389 6.88 22.01 13.73
C ARG A 389 7.77 20.99 13.01
N LEU A 390 7.18 20.00 12.35
CA LEU A 390 7.92 19.03 11.54
C LEU A 390 8.60 19.69 10.33
N ALA A 391 7.94 20.65 9.66
CA ALA A 391 8.54 21.42 8.56
C ALA A 391 9.77 22.22 9.01
N SER A 392 9.79 22.76 10.24
CA SER A 392 10.99 23.42 10.79
C SER A 392 12.13 22.47 11.18
N GLN A 393 11.88 21.16 11.23
CA GLN A 393 12.87 20.12 11.57
C GLN A 393 13.35 19.33 10.35
N ALA A 394 12.63 19.42 9.22
CA ALA A 394 12.95 18.68 8.01
C ALA A 394 14.23 19.20 7.35
N ARG A 395 15.09 18.29 6.88
CA ARG A 395 16.23 18.64 6.03
C ARG A 395 15.75 18.74 4.58
N ASP A 396 15.74 19.95 4.04
CA ASP A 396 15.36 20.21 2.64
C ASP A 396 16.21 19.37 1.66
N LEU A 397 15.57 18.84 0.61
CA LEU A 397 16.15 17.94 -0.38
C LEU A 397 15.50 18.15 -1.74
N GLY A 398 16.33 18.22 -2.79
CA GLY A 398 15.85 18.47 -4.15
C GLY A 398 15.81 19.97 -4.48
N PRO A 399 14.77 20.46 -5.19
CA PRO A 399 14.58 21.90 -5.40
C PRO A 399 14.33 22.61 -4.06
N PRO A 400 14.88 23.83 -3.82
CA PRO A 400 14.70 24.53 -2.55
C PRO A 400 13.23 24.80 -2.18
N GLY A 401 12.88 24.51 -0.93
CA GLY A 401 11.53 24.64 -0.40
C GLY A 401 10.62 23.49 -0.82
N ARG A 402 9.31 23.61 -0.53
CA ARG A 402 8.40 22.47 -0.66
C ARG A 402 8.21 22.01 -2.12
N ASP A 403 8.64 20.80 -2.43
CA ASP A 403 8.48 20.17 -3.74
C ASP A 403 7.46 19.00 -3.74
N PRO A 404 7.08 18.43 -4.91
CA PRO A 404 6.13 17.33 -5.01
C PRO A 404 6.67 15.94 -4.63
N ARG A 405 7.95 15.77 -4.31
CA ARG A 405 8.58 14.44 -4.11
C ARG A 405 9.17 14.25 -2.73
N TYR A 406 9.92 15.22 -2.22
CA TYR A 406 10.47 15.30 -0.87
C TYR A 406 9.54 16.06 0.10
N GLY A 407 8.60 16.86 -0.42
CA GLY A 407 7.71 17.66 0.43
C GLY A 407 8.51 18.80 1.06
N TYR A 408 8.36 19.03 2.37
CA TYR A 408 9.22 19.93 3.14
C TYR A 408 10.63 19.37 3.40
N GLY A 409 10.92 18.14 2.95
CA GLY A 409 12.22 17.50 3.10
C GLY A 409 12.19 16.24 3.96
N LEU A 410 13.40 15.78 4.32
CA LEU A 410 13.62 14.54 5.06
C LEU A 410 13.39 14.72 6.56
N LEU A 411 12.60 13.80 7.12
CA LEU A 411 12.59 13.51 8.55
C LEU A 411 13.30 12.18 8.83
N SER A 412 14.18 12.21 9.81
CA SER A 412 14.86 11.04 10.39
C SER A 412 14.32 10.76 11.80
N PRO A 413 14.51 9.55 12.36
CA PRO A 413 14.11 9.21 13.74
C PRO A 413 14.58 10.22 14.81
#